data_AF-A0A535B7L8-F1
#
_entry.id   AF-A0A535B7L8-F1
#
_cell.length_a   1.000
_cell.length_b   1.000
_cell.length_c   1.000
_cell.angle_alpha   90.00
_cell.angle_beta   90.00
_cell.angle_gamma   90.00
#
_symmetry.space_group_name_H-M   'P 1'
#
loop_
_entity.id
_entity.type
_entity.pdbx_description
1 polymer ?
#
loop_
_entity_poly.entity_id
_entity_poly.type
_entity_poly.pdbx_seq_one_letter_code
_entity_poly.pdbx_strand_id
1 'polypeptide(L)'
;MKQFRARTDFETARIQAFLREAGAVLRGDTRPLLSFDEVRRAARLEGQSYTGLKDVPIADIRGSVGRPNDFDASFLPVKPQLRRRWAQLDEAMRRGEPVPPIEVYHLGDVYFVKDGHHRVSVARHLGWKTIPARVIEVKTRAPLAGDMDAAALLQAREYVDFLERSQLDRVRPEASIAVSRLGRYDRIFEDILGHRYFMGLQQYREVSIAEASASWYDNVYKPIADLIREYQILEHFPGRTEADMYLWITARWLELSRAQKAAGPAEAIADILFETEGQGEGPNPPSPQVLALLERWLGPPRRVIELPVKLVRRATTPRAEPDASSPP
;
A
#
# COMPACT_ATOMS: atom_id res chain seq x y z
N MET A 1 -29.69 -51.37 -5.44
CA MET A 1 -30.04 -50.01 -5.95
C MET A 1 -30.66 -49.05 -4.90
N LYS A 2 -31.41 -49.51 -3.87
CA LYS A 2 -32.03 -48.60 -2.86
C LYS A 2 -31.03 -47.91 -1.89
N GLN A 3 -29.92 -48.56 -1.51
CA GLN A 3 -28.94 -47.98 -0.57
C GLN A 3 -28.12 -46.80 -1.15
N PHE A 4 -27.89 -46.77 -2.47
CA PHE A 4 -27.16 -45.66 -3.10
C PHE A 4 -27.99 -44.36 -3.15
N ARG A 5 -29.30 -44.44 -3.41
CA ARG A 5 -30.19 -43.26 -3.40
C ARG A 5 -30.26 -42.63 -2.00
N ALA A 6 -30.47 -43.43 -0.96
CA ALA A 6 -30.56 -42.93 0.41
C ALA A 6 -29.30 -42.18 0.88
N ARG A 7 -28.11 -42.65 0.49
CA ARG A 7 -26.84 -42.00 0.85
C ARG A 7 -26.66 -40.66 0.11
N THR A 8 -27.04 -40.61 -1.16
CA THR A 8 -26.92 -39.39 -1.99
C THR A 8 -27.94 -38.32 -1.57
N ASP A 9 -29.14 -38.74 -1.17
CA ASP A 9 -30.18 -37.84 -0.65
C ASP A 9 -29.78 -37.25 0.71
N PHE A 10 -29.16 -38.04 1.58
CA PHE A 10 -28.63 -37.60 2.88
C PHE A 10 -27.48 -36.60 2.73
N GLU A 11 -26.53 -36.86 1.82
CA GLU A 11 -25.44 -35.93 1.48
C GLU A 11 -25.99 -34.60 0.97
N THR A 12 -27.03 -34.63 0.15
CA THR A 12 -27.66 -33.42 -0.43
C THR A 12 -28.41 -32.61 0.62
N ALA A 13 -29.16 -33.27 1.50
CA ALA A 13 -29.91 -32.62 2.58
C ALA A 13 -28.99 -31.87 3.56
N ARG A 14 -27.83 -32.45 3.88
CA ARG A 14 -26.86 -31.88 4.82
C ARG A 14 -26.22 -30.61 4.29
N ILE A 15 -25.91 -30.58 2.99
CA ILE A 15 -25.37 -29.39 2.33
C ILE A 15 -26.43 -28.30 2.20
N GLN A 16 -27.69 -28.65 1.94
CA GLN A 16 -28.78 -27.68 1.92
C GLN A 16 -29.04 -27.08 3.31
N ALA A 17 -28.97 -27.88 4.37
CA ALA A 17 -29.08 -27.38 5.74
C ALA A 17 -27.95 -26.40 6.07
N PHE A 18 -26.71 -26.75 5.73
CA PHE A 18 -25.56 -25.88 5.90
C PHE A 18 -25.66 -24.56 5.09
N LEU A 19 -26.06 -24.62 3.82
CA LEU A 19 -26.26 -23.43 2.99
C LEU A 19 -27.39 -22.53 3.52
N ARG A 20 -28.43 -23.10 4.15
CA ARG A 20 -29.48 -22.34 4.81
C ARG A 20 -28.98 -21.65 6.08
N GLU A 21 -28.14 -22.33 6.86
CA GLU A 21 -27.53 -21.81 8.08
C GLU A 21 -26.50 -20.69 7.77
N ALA A 22 -25.71 -20.88 6.70
CA ALA A 22 -24.82 -19.86 6.16
C ALA A 22 -25.56 -18.66 5.54
N GLY A 23 -26.76 -18.88 4.98
CA GLY A 23 -27.63 -17.84 4.43
C GLY A 23 -28.01 -16.74 5.43
N ALA A 24 -28.00 -17.05 6.74
CA ALA A 24 -28.23 -16.07 7.79
C ALA A 24 -27.00 -15.17 8.06
N VAL A 25 -25.79 -15.67 7.81
CA VAL A 25 -24.50 -14.96 7.93
C VAL A 25 -24.15 -14.19 6.64
N LEU A 26 -24.65 -14.66 5.50
CA LEU A 26 -24.47 -14.07 4.15
C LEU A 26 -25.23 -12.76 3.90
N ARG A 27 -26.05 -12.27 4.83
CA ARG A 27 -26.74 -10.97 4.69
C ARG A 27 -25.80 -9.75 4.83
N GLY A 28 -24.51 -9.96 5.09
CA GLY A 28 -23.56 -8.89 5.37
C GLY A 28 -22.45 -8.64 4.34
N ASP A 29 -21.98 -9.63 3.57
CA ASP A 29 -20.86 -9.37 2.63
C ASP A 29 -20.66 -10.51 1.62
N THR A 30 -21.20 -10.36 0.40
CA THR A 30 -20.94 -11.27 -0.73
C THR A 30 -19.65 -10.90 -1.46
N ARG A 31 -18.59 -10.54 -0.73
CA ARG A 31 -17.30 -10.26 -1.37
C ARG A 31 -16.68 -11.57 -1.87
N PRO A 32 -16.16 -11.62 -3.11
CA PRO A 32 -15.42 -12.78 -3.60
C PRO A 32 -14.14 -12.98 -2.76
N LEU A 33 -13.62 -14.21 -2.73
CA LEU A 33 -12.34 -14.49 -2.08
C LEU A 33 -11.23 -13.66 -2.70
N LEU A 34 -10.31 -13.18 -1.86
CA LEU A 34 -9.13 -12.47 -2.33
C LEU A 34 -8.32 -13.38 -3.27
N SER A 35 -8.05 -12.88 -4.47
CA SER A 35 -7.30 -13.62 -5.49
C SER A 35 -5.80 -13.41 -5.29
N PHE A 36 -5.07 -14.50 -5.05
CA PHE A 36 -3.61 -14.44 -4.97
C PHE A 36 -2.99 -13.95 -6.30
N ASP A 37 -3.66 -14.16 -7.44
CA ASP A 37 -3.16 -13.68 -8.73
C ASP A 37 -3.20 -12.15 -8.84
N GLU A 38 -4.15 -11.49 -8.17
CA GLU A 38 -4.24 -10.03 -8.11
C GLU A 38 -3.14 -9.46 -7.21
N VAL A 39 -2.98 -10.07 -6.04
CA VAL A 39 -1.88 -9.79 -5.10
C VAL A 39 -0.52 -9.93 -5.77
N ARG A 40 -0.29 -11.04 -6.48
CA ARG A 40 0.96 -11.31 -7.21
C ARG A 40 1.25 -10.23 -8.27
N ARG A 41 0.22 -9.78 -8.98
CA ARG A 41 0.36 -8.74 -10.02
C ARG A 41 0.61 -7.37 -9.41
N ALA A 42 -0.10 -7.04 -8.33
CA ALA A 42 0.01 -5.75 -7.66
C ALA A 42 1.35 -5.56 -6.96
N ALA A 43 1.75 -6.49 -6.09
CA ALA A 43 2.92 -6.31 -5.23
C ALA A 43 4.23 -6.91 -5.77
N ARG A 44 4.20 -7.51 -6.98
CA ARG A 44 5.32 -8.21 -7.63
C ARG A 44 5.97 -9.29 -6.77
N LEU A 45 5.76 -10.55 -7.16
CA LEU A 45 6.44 -11.70 -6.55
C LEU A 45 7.95 -11.68 -6.82
N GLU A 46 8.75 -11.75 -5.76
CA GLU A 46 10.22 -11.84 -5.84
C GLU A 46 10.75 -13.24 -5.52
N GLY A 47 10.06 -13.99 -4.67
CA GLY A 47 10.53 -15.31 -4.29
C GLY A 47 9.52 -16.13 -3.51
N GLN A 48 9.79 -17.42 -3.41
CA GLN A 48 9.02 -18.38 -2.62
C GLN A 48 9.97 -19.27 -1.84
N SER A 49 9.63 -19.58 -0.59
CA SER A 49 10.39 -20.53 0.22
C SER A 49 9.47 -21.43 1.02
N TYR A 50 9.73 -22.73 1.01
CA TYR A 50 8.95 -23.68 1.80
C TYR A 50 9.33 -23.60 3.27
N THR A 51 8.35 -23.38 4.14
CA THR A 51 8.54 -23.16 5.59
C THR A 51 8.22 -24.41 6.41
N GLY A 52 7.76 -25.50 5.77
CA GLY A 52 7.45 -26.76 6.44
C GLY A 52 5.95 -26.97 6.68
N LEU A 53 5.65 -28.02 7.45
CA LEU A 53 4.30 -28.37 7.91
C LEU A 53 4.02 -27.64 9.23
N LYS A 54 2.93 -26.87 9.28
CA LYS A 54 2.51 -26.11 10.46
C LYS A 54 1.00 -26.13 10.62
N ASP A 55 0.52 -25.99 11.85
CA ASP A 55 -0.89 -25.72 12.10
C ASP A 55 -1.18 -24.24 11.89
N VAL A 56 -2.04 -23.94 10.93
CA VAL A 56 -2.37 -22.57 10.51
C VAL A 56 -3.74 -22.17 11.09
N PRO A 57 -3.89 -20.96 11.66
CA PRO A 57 -5.19 -20.46 12.08
C PRO A 57 -6.14 -20.31 10.89
N ILE A 58 -7.34 -20.90 11.01
CA ILE A 58 -8.33 -20.87 9.93
C ILE A 58 -8.88 -19.45 9.68
N ALA A 59 -8.82 -18.58 10.70
CA ALA A 59 -9.22 -17.17 10.62
C ALA A 59 -8.30 -16.33 9.72
N ASP A 60 -7.04 -16.73 9.59
CA ASP A 60 -6.03 -16.01 8.80
C ASP A 60 -6.01 -16.47 7.34
N ILE A 61 -6.79 -17.50 7.00
CA ILE A 61 -7.00 -17.95 5.62
C ILE A 61 -8.01 -17.02 4.95
N ARG A 62 -7.52 -16.06 4.15
CA ARG A 62 -8.32 -14.97 3.56
C ARG A 62 -8.51 -15.06 2.05
N GLY A 63 -7.76 -15.91 1.36
CA GLY A 63 -7.79 -15.94 -0.11
C GLY A 63 -7.52 -17.29 -0.76
N SER A 64 -7.55 -17.29 -2.09
CA SER A 64 -7.46 -18.48 -2.93
C SER A 64 -6.47 -18.27 -4.08
N VAL A 65 -5.71 -19.31 -4.41
CA VAL A 65 -4.91 -19.37 -5.64
C VAL A 65 -5.73 -20.08 -6.72
N GLY A 66 -6.01 -19.39 -7.83
CA GLY A 66 -6.62 -19.97 -9.04
C GLY A 66 -8.12 -20.33 -8.96
N ARG A 67 -8.76 -20.24 -7.80
CA ARG A 67 -10.19 -20.58 -7.61
C ARG A 67 -11.00 -19.54 -6.81
N PRO A 68 -10.89 -18.21 -7.07
CA PRO A 68 -11.64 -17.21 -6.30
C PRO A 68 -13.17 -17.27 -6.53
N ASN A 69 -13.64 -17.80 -7.67
CA ASN A 69 -15.06 -17.86 -8.03
C ASN A 69 -15.75 -19.20 -7.68
N ASP A 70 -15.00 -20.18 -7.19
CA ASP A 70 -15.56 -21.48 -6.80
C ASP A 70 -16.13 -21.46 -5.37
N PHE A 71 -15.66 -20.51 -4.56
CA PHE A 71 -15.95 -20.40 -3.13
C PHE A 71 -16.22 -18.94 -2.74
N ASP A 72 -17.11 -18.71 -1.78
CA ASP A 72 -17.33 -17.37 -1.19
C ASP A 72 -16.28 -17.01 -0.12
N ALA A 73 -16.33 -15.81 0.46
CA ALA A 73 -15.42 -15.36 1.53
C ALA A 73 -15.41 -16.29 2.77
N SER A 74 -16.47 -17.06 2.98
CA SER A 74 -16.57 -18.08 4.03
C SER A 74 -16.00 -19.45 3.61
N PHE A 75 -15.42 -19.54 2.41
CA PHE A 75 -14.95 -20.76 1.74
C PHE A 75 -16.07 -21.75 1.42
N LEU A 76 -17.31 -21.29 1.23
CA LEU A 76 -18.43 -22.19 0.94
C LEU A 76 -18.52 -22.47 -0.56
N PRO A 77 -18.71 -23.74 -0.96
CA PRO A 77 -18.79 -24.09 -2.37
C PRO A 77 -20.03 -23.45 -3.01
N VAL A 78 -19.80 -22.54 -3.95
CA VAL A 78 -20.88 -21.85 -4.70
C VAL A 78 -21.50 -22.80 -5.73
N LYS A 79 -20.67 -23.65 -6.36
CA LYS A 79 -21.09 -24.53 -7.46
C LYS A 79 -21.71 -25.84 -6.95
N PRO A 80 -22.84 -26.31 -7.53
CA PRO A 80 -23.50 -27.56 -7.13
C PRO A 80 -22.61 -28.80 -7.23
N GLN A 81 -21.67 -28.85 -8.18
CA GLN A 81 -20.78 -30.00 -8.39
C GLN A 81 -19.75 -30.18 -7.25
N LEU A 82 -19.42 -29.09 -6.55
CA LEU A 82 -18.48 -29.07 -5.43
C LEU A 82 -19.09 -29.64 -4.13
N ARG A 83 -20.42 -29.78 -4.10
CA ARG A 83 -21.20 -30.21 -2.94
C ARG A 83 -20.95 -31.68 -2.58
N ARG A 84 -20.97 -32.60 -3.55
CA ARG A 84 -20.80 -34.04 -3.27
C ARG A 84 -19.44 -34.35 -2.63
N ARG A 85 -18.36 -33.76 -3.15
CA ARG A 85 -17.01 -33.91 -2.60
C ARG A 85 -16.89 -33.32 -1.20
N TRP A 86 -17.60 -32.22 -0.94
CA TRP A 86 -17.65 -31.58 0.37
C TRP A 86 -18.30 -32.50 1.43
N ALA A 87 -19.46 -33.12 1.13
CA ALA A 87 -20.13 -34.00 2.09
C ALA A 87 -19.31 -35.25 2.44
N GLN A 88 -18.65 -35.85 1.44
CA GLN A 88 -17.76 -36.99 1.67
C GLN A 88 -16.59 -36.62 2.59
N LEU A 89 -16.07 -35.41 2.42
CA LEU A 89 -14.96 -34.91 3.23
C LEU A 89 -15.39 -34.53 4.65
N ASP A 90 -16.55 -33.91 4.83
CA ASP A 90 -17.16 -33.65 6.14
C ASP A 90 -17.39 -34.95 6.93
N GLU A 91 -17.87 -36.00 6.26
CA GLU A 91 -18.05 -37.30 6.89
C GLU A 91 -16.70 -37.91 7.33
N ALA A 92 -15.70 -37.92 6.46
CA ALA A 92 -14.37 -38.44 6.75
C ALA A 92 -13.69 -37.68 7.92
N MET A 93 -13.76 -36.35 7.92
CA MET A 93 -13.16 -35.52 8.97
C MET A 93 -13.84 -35.71 10.33
N ARG A 94 -15.17 -35.88 10.38
CA ARG A 94 -15.87 -36.20 11.64
C ARG A 94 -15.55 -37.59 12.17
N ARG A 95 -15.27 -38.55 11.29
CA ARG A 95 -14.81 -39.90 11.69
C ARG A 95 -13.36 -39.92 12.18
N GLY A 96 -12.66 -38.78 12.14
CA GLY A 96 -11.25 -38.69 12.55
C GLY A 96 -10.30 -39.38 11.56
N GLU A 97 -10.73 -39.58 10.31
CA GLU A 97 -9.85 -40.13 9.29
C GLU A 97 -8.69 -39.16 9.02
N PRO A 98 -7.46 -39.67 8.81
CA PRO A 98 -6.31 -38.82 8.50
C PRO A 98 -6.51 -38.15 7.14
N VAL A 99 -6.82 -36.85 7.16
CA VAL A 99 -6.87 -36.03 5.96
C VAL A 99 -5.49 -35.45 5.65
N PRO A 100 -5.06 -35.41 4.38
CA PRO A 100 -3.79 -34.80 4.03
C PRO A 100 -3.76 -33.32 4.46
N PRO A 101 -2.58 -32.74 4.75
CA PRO A 101 -2.46 -31.33 5.04
C PRO A 101 -2.81 -30.49 3.80
N ILE A 102 -3.33 -29.29 4.03
CA ILE A 102 -3.59 -28.31 2.97
C ILE A 102 -2.27 -27.71 2.46
N GLU A 103 -2.29 -27.00 1.35
CA GLU A 103 -1.13 -26.24 0.87
C GLU A 103 -1.51 -24.77 0.76
N VAL A 104 -0.71 -23.90 1.38
CA VAL A 104 -1.01 -22.47 1.49
C VAL A 104 0.20 -21.62 1.14
N TYR A 105 -0.07 -20.48 0.51
CA TYR A 105 0.87 -19.37 0.41
C TYR A 105 0.67 -18.45 1.60
N HIS A 106 1.77 -18.08 2.26
CA HIS A 106 1.78 -17.12 3.36
C HIS A 106 2.37 -15.80 2.87
N LEU A 107 1.63 -14.71 3.10
CA LEU A 107 2.04 -13.36 2.73
C LEU A 107 1.56 -12.38 3.81
N GLY A 108 2.51 -11.65 4.42
CA GLY A 108 2.20 -10.78 5.55
C GLY A 108 1.64 -11.59 6.70
N ASP A 109 0.41 -11.27 7.12
CA ASP A 109 -0.28 -11.94 8.23
C ASP A 109 -1.40 -12.88 7.76
N VAL A 110 -1.48 -13.20 6.46
CA VAL A 110 -2.59 -13.99 5.92
C VAL A 110 -2.14 -15.12 5.00
N TYR A 111 -3.05 -16.07 4.81
CA TYR A 111 -2.84 -17.28 4.05
C TYR A 111 -3.79 -17.37 2.85
N PHE A 112 -3.24 -17.85 1.73
CA PHE A 112 -3.97 -18.13 0.50
C PHE A 112 -3.95 -19.63 0.23
N VAL A 113 -5.13 -20.22 0.06
CA VAL A 113 -5.23 -21.66 -0.20
C VAL A 113 -4.81 -21.95 -1.65
N LYS A 114 -3.71 -22.68 -1.79
CA LYS A 114 -3.26 -23.24 -3.07
C LYS A 114 -3.94 -24.57 -3.35
N ASP A 115 -4.02 -25.44 -2.34
CA ASP A 115 -4.74 -26.70 -2.40
C ASP A 115 -5.47 -27.00 -1.08
N GLY A 116 -6.64 -27.63 -1.19
CA GLY A 116 -7.44 -28.03 -0.03
C GLY A 116 -8.60 -27.12 0.36
N HIS A 117 -9.14 -26.33 -0.58
CA HIS A 117 -10.29 -25.44 -0.33
C HIS A 117 -11.47 -26.11 0.37
N HIS A 118 -11.83 -27.34 -0.03
CA HIS A 118 -12.90 -28.10 0.63
C HIS A 118 -12.56 -28.47 2.08
N ARG A 119 -11.30 -28.78 2.38
CA ARG A 119 -10.85 -29.10 3.75
C ARG A 119 -10.96 -27.88 4.64
N VAL A 120 -10.57 -26.71 4.14
CA VAL A 120 -10.75 -25.43 4.85
C VAL A 120 -12.23 -25.14 5.09
N SER A 121 -13.08 -25.33 4.08
CA SER A 121 -14.53 -25.16 4.19
C SER A 121 -15.16 -26.04 5.27
N VAL A 122 -14.81 -27.34 5.25
CA VAL A 122 -15.28 -28.31 6.26
C VAL A 122 -14.73 -27.97 7.64
N ALA A 123 -13.45 -27.66 7.77
CA ALA A 123 -12.84 -27.30 9.05
C ALA A 123 -13.48 -26.05 9.67
N ARG A 124 -13.83 -25.05 8.86
CA ARG A 124 -14.63 -23.88 9.29
C ARG A 124 -16.01 -24.30 9.80
N HIS A 125 -16.72 -25.15 9.06
CA HIS A 125 -18.03 -25.65 9.47
C HIS A 125 -17.97 -26.45 10.79
N LEU A 126 -16.91 -27.24 10.98
CA LEU A 126 -16.68 -28.00 12.21
C LEU A 126 -16.18 -27.15 13.38
N GLY A 127 -15.97 -25.84 13.18
CA GLY A 127 -15.50 -24.93 14.23
C GLY A 127 -14.05 -25.17 14.66
N TRP A 128 -13.23 -25.77 13.79
CA TRP A 128 -11.80 -25.94 14.08
C TRP A 128 -11.12 -24.57 14.14
N LYS A 129 -10.14 -24.44 15.04
CA LYS A 129 -9.34 -23.21 15.18
C LYS A 129 -8.14 -23.20 14.24
N THR A 130 -7.51 -24.37 14.07
CA THR A 130 -6.33 -24.55 13.24
C THR A 130 -6.51 -25.73 12.28
N ILE A 131 -5.70 -25.73 11.22
CA ILE A 131 -5.65 -26.82 10.23
C ILE A 131 -4.19 -27.08 9.81
N PRO A 132 -3.74 -28.34 9.71
CA PRO A 132 -2.39 -28.65 9.28
C PRO A 132 -2.18 -28.28 7.81
N ALA A 133 -1.12 -27.50 7.56
CA ALA A 133 -0.82 -26.90 6.27
C ALA A 133 0.67 -26.97 5.93
N ARG A 134 0.96 -27.26 4.66
CA ARG A 134 2.27 -27.01 4.03
C ARG A 134 2.35 -25.54 3.69
N VAL A 135 3.20 -24.81 4.38
CA VAL A 135 3.31 -23.35 4.25
C VAL A 135 4.44 -22.99 3.31
N ILE A 136 4.14 -22.20 2.28
CA ILE A 136 5.12 -21.61 1.37
C ILE A 136 5.09 -20.11 1.58
N GLU A 137 6.17 -19.57 2.12
CA GLU A 137 6.36 -18.14 2.30
C GLU A 137 6.51 -17.46 0.94
N VAL A 138 5.78 -16.37 0.74
CA VAL A 138 5.82 -15.55 -0.46
C VAL A 138 6.45 -14.21 -0.13
N LYS A 139 7.51 -13.85 -0.88
CA LYS A 139 8.13 -12.53 -0.79
C LYS A 139 7.66 -11.65 -1.94
N THR A 140 7.17 -10.46 -1.60
CA THR A 140 6.75 -9.44 -2.56
C THR A 140 7.65 -8.21 -2.46
N ARG A 141 7.76 -7.48 -3.57
CA ARG A 141 8.56 -6.26 -3.63
C ARG A 141 7.93 -5.10 -2.86
N ALA A 142 6.61 -4.96 -2.94
CA ALA A 142 5.87 -4.04 -2.08
C ALA A 142 5.44 -4.75 -0.78
N PRO A 143 5.55 -4.07 0.38
CA PRO A 143 5.00 -4.58 1.61
C PRO A 143 3.47 -4.60 1.52
N LEU A 144 2.89 -5.76 1.77
CA LEU A 144 1.45 -5.93 1.93
C LEU A 144 1.22 -6.47 3.35
N ALA A 145 0.50 -5.71 4.17
CA ALA A 145 0.12 -6.08 5.53
C ALA A 145 -1.36 -5.80 5.75
N GLY A 146 -1.99 -6.57 6.65
CA GLY A 146 -3.39 -6.38 7.03
C GLY A 146 -4.42 -6.80 5.98
N ASP A 147 -5.58 -6.12 5.98
CA ASP A 147 -6.68 -6.40 5.07
C ASP A 147 -6.29 -5.98 3.64
N MET A 148 -5.84 -6.95 2.84
CA MET A 148 -5.51 -6.79 1.42
C MET A 148 -6.76 -6.56 0.58
N ASP A 149 -7.36 -5.39 0.70
CA ASP A 149 -8.48 -4.94 -0.12
C ASP A 149 -8.03 -4.35 -1.46
N ALA A 150 -8.99 -3.95 -2.29
CA ALA A 150 -8.69 -3.37 -3.59
C ALA A 150 -7.85 -2.08 -3.51
N ALA A 151 -8.02 -1.28 -2.46
CA ALA A 151 -7.27 -0.05 -2.27
C ALA A 151 -5.80 -0.34 -1.92
N ALA A 152 -5.56 -1.29 -1.02
CA ALA A 152 -4.23 -1.76 -0.67
C ALA A 152 -3.49 -2.34 -1.88
N LEU A 153 -4.18 -3.11 -2.73
CA LEU A 153 -3.59 -3.63 -3.97
C LEU A 153 -3.22 -2.53 -4.97
N LEU A 154 -4.05 -1.49 -5.10
CA LEU A 154 -3.72 -0.34 -5.94
C LEU A 154 -2.49 0.42 -5.42
N GLN A 155 -2.42 0.63 -4.10
CA GLN A 155 -1.30 1.31 -3.46
C GLN A 155 0.01 0.51 -3.59
N ALA A 156 -0.04 -0.81 -3.42
CA ALA A 156 1.10 -1.68 -3.62
C ALA A 156 1.58 -1.64 -5.07
N ARG A 157 0.67 -1.63 -6.04
CA ARG A 157 1.01 -1.49 -7.46
C ARG A 157 1.71 -0.17 -7.75
N GLU A 158 1.17 0.94 -7.27
CA GLU A 158 1.79 2.26 -7.46
C GLU A 158 3.20 2.30 -6.84
N TYR A 159 3.37 1.70 -5.66
CA TYR A 159 4.68 1.61 -5.03
C TYR A 159 5.67 0.76 -5.83
N VAL A 160 5.25 -0.39 -6.35
CA VAL A 160 6.08 -1.21 -7.25
C VAL A 160 6.49 -0.43 -8.49
N ASP A 161 5.54 0.25 -9.16
CA ASP A 161 5.82 1.05 -10.35
C ASP A 161 6.83 2.16 -10.05
N PHE A 162 6.72 2.79 -8.87
CA PHE A 162 7.71 3.75 -8.37
C PHE A 162 9.10 3.14 -8.15
N LEU A 163 9.20 1.97 -7.51
CA LEU A 163 10.48 1.28 -7.30
C LEU A 163 11.09 0.78 -8.62
N GLU A 164 10.29 0.36 -9.60
CA GLU A 164 10.77 0.00 -10.94
C GLU A 164 11.38 1.22 -11.66
N ARG A 165 10.73 2.38 -11.57
CA ARG A 165 11.19 3.61 -12.22
C ARG A 165 12.39 4.26 -11.51
N SER A 166 12.36 4.34 -10.19
CA SER A 166 13.38 5.01 -9.37
C SER A 166 14.59 4.13 -9.07
N GLN A 167 14.39 2.81 -9.01
CA GLN A 167 15.37 1.83 -8.51
C GLN A 167 15.83 2.08 -7.07
N LEU A 168 15.03 2.85 -6.29
CA LEU A 168 15.42 3.31 -4.98
C LEU A 168 15.71 2.16 -4.01
N ASP A 169 14.92 1.10 -4.05
CA ASP A 169 15.09 -0.13 -3.27
C ASP A 169 16.41 -0.85 -3.53
N ARG A 170 17.04 -0.64 -4.69
CA ARG A 170 18.33 -1.24 -5.04
C ARG A 170 19.50 -0.38 -4.59
N VAL A 171 19.39 0.93 -4.76
CA VAL A 171 20.45 1.88 -4.42
C VAL A 171 20.45 2.27 -2.95
N ARG A 172 19.29 2.24 -2.29
CA ARG A 172 19.09 2.51 -0.86
C ARG A 172 18.11 1.47 -0.29
N PRO A 173 18.55 0.23 -0.01
CA PRO A 173 17.70 -0.83 0.53
C PRO A 173 17.03 -0.49 1.87
N GLU A 174 17.63 0.41 2.64
CA GLU A 174 17.12 0.94 3.91
C GLU A 174 16.04 2.02 3.73
N ALA A 175 15.83 2.51 2.51
CA ALA A 175 14.86 3.55 2.25
C ALA A 175 13.43 3.05 2.47
N SER A 176 12.73 3.69 3.42
CA SER A 176 11.31 3.48 3.63
C SER A 176 10.56 4.75 3.25
N ILE A 177 9.68 4.65 2.24
CA ILE A 177 8.81 5.73 1.81
C ILE A 177 7.40 5.16 1.74
N ALA A 178 6.57 5.49 2.72
CA ALA A 178 5.15 5.17 2.73
C ALA A 178 4.36 6.45 2.47
N VAL A 179 3.33 6.38 1.62
CA VAL A 179 2.39 7.48 1.34
C VAL A 179 0.98 7.06 1.76
N SER A 180 0.13 7.99 2.22
CA SER A 180 -1.24 7.64 2.66
C SER A 180 -2.26 7.58 1.52
N ARG A 181 -1.94 8.12 0.34
CA ARG A 181 -2.89 8.27 -0.78
C ARG A 181 -2.26 7.92 -2.12
N LEU A 182 -3.11 7.47 -3.03
CA LEU A 182 -2.73 7.20 -4.42
C LEU A 182 -2.28 8.48 -5.16
N GLY A 183 -1.42 8.29 -6.15
CA GLY A 183 -0.84 9.33 -7.01
C GLY A 183 0.32 10.10 -6.36
N ARG A 184 0.72 9.76 -5.13
CA ARG A 184 1.79 10.45 -4.41
C ARG A 184 3.17 9.99 -4.84
N TYR A 185 3.32 8.72 -5.26
CA TYR A 185 4.61 8.26 -5.73
C TYR A 185 4.98 8.85 -7.09
N ASP A 186 4.00 9.16 -7.94
CA ASP A 186 4.26 9.91 -9.18
C ASP A 186 4.85 11.29 -8.90
N ARG A 187 4.32 12.00 -7.89
CA ARG A 187 4.86 13.30 -7.46
C ARG A 187 6.28 13.19 -6.90
N ILE A 188 6.54 12.18 -6.08
CA ILE A 188 7.89 11.92 -5.59
C ILE A 188 8.84 11.62 -6.75
N PHE A 189 8.39 10.88 -7.76
CA PHE A 189 9.21 10.61 -8.94
C PHE A 189 9.46 11.88 -9.78
N GLU A 190 8.49 12.79 -9.88
CA GLU A 190 8.69 14.12 -10.48
C GLU A 190 9.79 14.91 -9.74
N ASP A 191 9.82 14.88 -8.41
CA ASP A 191 10.88 15.50 -7.61
C ASP A 191 12.26 14.90 -7.92
N ILE A 192 12.34 13.56 -8.03
CA ILE A 192 13.58 12.86 -8.42
C ILE A 192 14.05 13.29 -9.82
N LEU A 193 13.13 13.42 -10.78
CA LEU A 193 13.46 13.89 -12.14
C LEU A 193 13.96 15.34 -12.14
N GLY A 194 13.32 16.20 -11.35
CA GLY A 194 13.78 17.57 -11.13
C GLY A 194 15.19 17.62 -10.53
N HIS A 195 15.43 16.82 -9.48
CA HIS A 195 16.74 16.69 -8.84
C HIS A 195 17.80 16.19 -9.83
N ARG A 196 17.49 15.14 -10.60
CA ARG A 196 18.36 14.59 -11.67
C ARG A 196 18.76 15.67 -12.67
N TYR A 197 17.81 16.48 -13.12
CA TYR A 197 18.07 17.54 -14.08
C TYR A 197 19.08 18.56 -13.53
N PHE A 198 18.91 19.01 -12.28
CA PHE A 198 19.84 19.96 -11.67
C PHE A 198 21.20 19.38 -11.38
N MET A 199 21.27 18.14 -10.90
CA MET A 199 22.54 17.43 -10.76
C MET A 199 23.30 17.37 -12.09
N GLY A 200 22.60 17.06 -13.20
CA GLY A 200 23.23 17.00 -14.52
C GLY A 200 23.80 18.34 -14.98
N LEU A 201 23.08 19.45 -14.72
CA LEU A 201 23.57 20.80 -15.01
C LEU A 201 24.80 21.17 -14.17
N GLN A 202 24.81 20.84 -12.88
CA GLN A 202 25.92 21.15 -11.97
C GLN A 202 27.19 20.34 -12.27
N GLN A 203 27.02 19.08 -12.65
CA GLN A 203 28.13 18.16 -12.89
C GLN A 203 28.57 18.12 -14.37
N TYR A 204 27.86 18.84 -15.25
CA TYR A 204 28.11 18.87 -16.70
C TYR A 204 28.14 17.48 -17.34
N ARG A 205 27.30 16.56 -16.85
CA ARG A 205 27.19 15.21 -17.38
C ARG A 205 25.77 14.68 -17.26
N GLU A 206 25.49 13.62 -17.98
CA GLU A 206 24.26 12.87 -17.75
C GLU A 206 24.36 12.10 -16.41
N VAL A 207 23.29 12.19 -15.62
CA VAL A 207 23.12 11.48 -14.35
C VAL A 207 22.09 10.38 -14.57
N SER A 208 22.37 9.17 -14.10
CA SER A 208 21.42 8.05 -14.23
C SER A 208 20.24 8.23 -13.26
N ILE A 209 19.11 7.56 -13.53
CA ILE A 209 17.96 7.64 -12.61
C ILE A 209 18.29 7.06 -11.23
N ALA A 210 19.02 5.94 -11.18
CA ALA A 210 19.43 5.29 -9.95
C ALA A 210 20.33 6.20 -9.10
N GLU A 211 21.28 6.89 -9.73
CA GLU A 211 22.16 7.85 -9.06
C GLU A 211 21.37 9.06 -8.53
N ALA A 212 20.46 9.60 -9.35
CA ALA A 212 19.62 10.71 -8.92
C ALA A 212 18.67 10.34 -7.79
N SER A 213 18.06 9.15 -7.83
CA SER A 213 17.20 8.63 -6.75
C SER A 213 17.97 8.52 -5.43
N ALA A 214 19.19 7.96 -5.47
CA ALA A 214 20.06 7.85 -4.30
C ALA A 214 20.41 9.23 -3.73
N SER A 215 20.85 10.16 -4.59
CA SER A 215 21.20 11.51 -4.15
C SER A 215 19.98 12.29 -3.62
N TRP A 216 18.83 12.19 -4.28
CA TRP A 216 17.58 12.81 -3.82
C TRP A 216 17.18 12.27 -2.45
N TYR A 217 17.24 10.95 -2.26
CA TYR A 217 16.89 10.34 -0.98
C TYR A 217 17.78 10.86 0.14
N ASP A 218 19.11 10.85 -0.05
CA ASP A 218 20.07 11.22 1.00
C ASP A 218 20.09 12.71 1.31
N ASN A 219 19.93 13.56 0.30
CA ASN A 219 20.18 15.00 0.42
C ASN A 219 18.91 15.85 0.46
N VAL A 220 17.76 15.28 0.12
CA VAL A 220 16.47 16.00 0.05
C VAL A 220 15.44 15.33 0.94
N TYR A 221 15.07 14.08 0.65
CA TYR A 221 13.99 13.41 1.38
C TYR A 221 14.36 13.08 2.82
N LYS A 222 15.44 12.32 3.03
CA LYS A 222 15.85 11.84 4.35
C LYS A 222 16.09 12.97 5.35
N PRO A 223 16.77 14.08 5.00
CA PRO A 223 16.87 15.22 5.90
C PRO A 223 15.50 15.74 6.33
N ILE A 224 14.57 15.99 5.40
CA ILE A 224 13.22 16.46 5.74
C ILE A 224 12.44 15.42 6.56
N ALA A 225 12.58 14.13 6.26
CA ALA A 225 11.93 13.06 7.01
C ALA A 225 12.47 12.93 8.44
N ASP A 226 13.79 12.98 8.62
CA ASP A 226 14.43 12.95 9.94
C ASP A 226 13.99 14.15 10.78
N LEU A 227 13.86 15.30 10.14
CA LEU A 227 13.29 16.52 10.72
C LEU A 227 11.82 16.34 11.14
N ILE A 228 10.95 15.79 10.28
CA ILE A 228 9.56 15.47 10.64
C ILE A 228 9.51 14.56 11.89
N ARG A 229 10.43 13.60 11.98
CA ARG A 229 10.51 12.62 13.07
C ARG A 229 11.04 13.22 14.37
N GLU A 230 12.13 13.97 14.31
CA GLU A 230 12.76 14.64 15.46
C GLU A 230 11.79 15.59 16.17
N TYR A 231 10.99 16.31 15.39
CA TYR A 231 10.03 17.30 15.89
C TYR A 231 8.63 16.75 16.12
N GLN A 232 8.43 15.43 15.96
CA GLN A 232 7.14 14.76 16.16
C GLN A 232 6.00 15.44 15.38
N ILE A 233 6.29 15.98 14.19
CA ILE A 233 5.31 16.78 13.43
C ILE A 233 4.04 15.96 13.13
N LEU A 234 4.19 14.66 12.92
CA LEU A 234 3.07 13.75 12.63
C LEU A 234 2.02 13.67 13.76
N GLU A 235 2.35 14.03 15.00
CA GLU A 235 1.37 14.06 16.10
C GLU A 235 0.24 15.07 15.84
N HIS A 236 0.53 16.13 15.08
CA HIS A 236 -0.44 17.16 14.69
C HIS A 236 -1.24 16.79 13.44
N PHE A 237 -0.88 15.70 12.75
CA PHE A 237 -1.46 15.31 11.46
C PHE A 237 -1.82 13.81 11.43
N PRO A 238 -2.86 13.39 12.17
CA PRO A 238 -3.25 11.98 12.25
C PRO A 238 -3.61 11.42 10.86
N GLY A 239 -3.09 10.22 10.56
CA GLY A 239 -3.30 9.54 9.28
C GLY A 239 -2.41 10.01 8.13
N ARG A 240 -1.46 10.92 8.38
CA ARG A 240 -0.42 11.30 7.41
C ARG A 240 0.87 10.54 7.65
N THR A 241 1.64 10.37 6.58
CA THR A 241 2.98 9.78 6.60
C THR A 241 4.06 10.84 6.48
N GLU A 242 5.32 10.49 6.79
CA GLU A 242 6.48 11.35 6.56
C GLU A 242 6.56 11.81 5.09
N ALA A 243 6.24 10.94 4.13
CA ALA A 243 6.25 11.29 2.72
C ALA A 243 5.13 12.26 2.33
N ASP A 244 3.95 12.15 2.94
CA ASP A 244 2.87 13.11 2.71
C ASP A 244 3.26 14.51 3.22
N MET A 245 3.90 14.56 4.39
CA MET A 245 4.38 15.82 4.96
C MET A 245 5.52 16.40 4.12
N TYR A 246 6.47 15.58 3.69
CA TYR A 246 7.51 15.98 2.74
C TYR A 246 6.90 16.65 1.50
N LEU A 247 5.92 16.01 0.84
CA LEU A 247 5.29 16.55 -0.37
C LEU A 247 4.53 17.85 -0.10
N TRP A 248 3.95 18.01 1.09
CA TRP A 248 3.24 19.24 1.46
C TRP A 248 4.22 20.38 1.75
N ILE A 249 5.29 20.11 2.49
CA ILE A 249 6.34 21.06 2.82
C ILE A 249 7.03 21.56 1.54
N THR A 250 7.38 20.66 0.61
CA THR A 250 8.02 21.06 -0.65
C THR A 250 7.09 21.87 -1.55
N ALA A 251 5.81 21.51 -1.62
CA ALA A 251 4.82 22.30 -2.34
C ALA A 251 4.65 23.71 -1.73
N ARG A 252 4.54 23.80 -0.40
CA ARG A 252 4.40 25.08 0.30
C ARG A 252 5.63 25.95 0.16
N TRP A 253 6.81 25.36 0.25
CA TRP A 253 8.07 26.06 0.00
C TRP A 253 8.11 26.67 -1.41
N LEU A 254 7.66 25.94 -2.44
CA LEU A 254 7.58 26.47 -3.80
C LEU A 254 6.60 27.66 -3.90
N GLU A 255 5.46 27.61 -3.23
CA GLU A 255 4.50 28.72 -3.17
C GLU A 255 5.11 29.97 -2.54
N LEU A 256 5.74 29.83 -1.37
CA LEU A 256 6.41 30.93 -0.67
C LEU A 256 7.53 31.54 -1.51
N SER A 257 8.31 30.69 -2.19
CA SER A 257 9.38 31.12 -3.10
C SER A 257 8.83 31.95 -4.27
N ARG A 258 7.70 31.52 -4.86
CA ARG A 258 7.03 32.26 -5.94
C ARG A 258 6.49 33.61 -5.47
N ALA A 259 6.03 33.69 -4.23
CA ALA A 259 5.56 34.91 -3.59
C ALA A 259 6.70 35.83 -3.11
N GLN A 260 7.96 35.49 -3.37
CA GLN A 260 9.16 36.22 -2.90
C GLN A 260 9.22 36.41 -1.38
N LYS A 261 8.62 35.48 -0.63
CA LYS A 261 8.71 35.43 0.84
C LYS A 261 9.96 34.66 1.27
N ALA A 262 10.33 34.76 2.55
CA ALA A 262 11.31 33.85 3.13
C ALA A 262 10.85 32.41 2.91
N ALA A 263 11.71 31.59 2.32
CA ALA A 263 11.32 30.34 1.71
C ALA A 263 12.39 29.27 1.95
N GLY A 264 12.00 28.23 2.65
CA GLY A 264 12.79 27.06 2.99
C GLY A 264 11.90 25.97 3.60
N PRO A 265 12.44 24.77 3.85
CA PRO A 265 11.68 23.68 4.47
C PRO A 265 11.07 24.09 5.81
N ALA A 266 11.78 24.88 6.61
CA ALA A 266 11.31 25.27 7.93
C ALA A 266 10.29 26.39 7.93
N GLU A 267 10.44 27.38 7.05
CA GLU A 267 9.45 28.42 6.83
C GLU A 267 8.14 27.82 6.32
N ALA A 268 8.24 26.82 5.44
CA ALA A 268 7.08 26.06 4.98
C ALA A 268 6.42 25.26 6.13
N ILE A 269 7.21 24.59 6.99
CA ILE A 269 6.68 23.89 8.16
C ILE A 269 5.99 24.85 9.13
N ALA A 270 6.64 25.97 9.46
CA ALA A 270 6.12 26.97 10.39
C ALA A 270 4.78 27.56 9.91
N ASP A 271 4.74 27.89 8.62
CA ASP A 271 3.56 28.48 7.99
C ASP A 271 2.41 27.45 7.87
N ILE A 272 2.72 26.19 7.57
CA ILE A 272 1.76 25.07 7.65
C ILE A 272 1.20 24.93 9.05
N LEU A 273 2.04 24.85 10.08
CA LEU A 273 1.59 24.67 11.46
C LEU A 273 0.70 25.83 11.91
N PHE A 274 1.08 27.07 11.59
CA PHE A 274 0.29 28.26 11.91
C PHE A 274 -1.07 28.29 11.20
N GLU A 275 -1.14 27.92 9.92
CA GLU A 275 -2.43 27.81 9.20
C GLU A 275 -3.31 26.69 9.77
N THR A 276 -2.72 25.58 10.21
CA THR A 276 -3.48 24.44 10.72
C THR A 276 -4.02 24.69 12.12
N GLU A 277 -3.25 25.36 12.98
CA GLU A 277 -3.69 25.81 14.31
C GLU A 277 -4.76 26.91 14.22
N GLY A 278 -4.74 27.75 13.18
CA GLY A 278 -5.70 28.84 12.96
C GLY A 278 -7.10 28.43 12.48
N GLN A 279 -7.37 27.14 12.22
CA GLN A 279 -8.70 26.67 11.78
C GLN A 279 -9.65 26.27 12.94
N GLY A 280 -9.22 26.39 14.20
CA GLY A 280 -10.08 26.32 15.40
C GLY A 280 -9.89 27.55 16.28
N GLU A 281 -10.75 28.56 16.12
CA GLU A 281 -10.79 29.82 16.91
C GLU A 281 -9.51 30.68 16.94
N GLY A 282 -9.36 31.59 15.96
CA GLY A 282 -8.52 32.80 16.10
C GLY A 282 -6.99 32.60 16.16
N PRO A 283 -6.19 33.67 16.05
CA PRO A 283 -4.75 33.56 15.84
C PRO A 283 -4.06 33.34 17.18
N ASN A 284 -3.86 32.09 17.56
CA ASN A 284 -2.69 31.80 18.39
C ASN A 284 -1.52 31.54 17.45
N PRO A 285 -0.50 32.42 17.40
CA PRO A 285 0.76 32.07 16.76
C PRO A 285 1.28 30.75 17.34
N PRO A 286 2.02 29.94 16.54
CA PRO A 286 2.73 28.79 17.07
C PRO A 286 3.43 29.22 18.34
N SER A 287 3.27 28.41 19.39
CA SER A 287 3.72 28.81 20.73
C SER A 287 5.14 29.37 20.65
N PRO A 288 5.51 30.39 21.46
CA PRO A 288 6.86 30.96 21.44
C PRO A 288 7.95 29.91 21.60
N GLN A 289 7.62 28.75 22.19
CA GLN A 289 8.48 27.59 22.29
C GLN A 289 8.69 26.92 20.92
N VAL A 290 7.65 26.70 20.11
CA VAL A 290 7.73 26.15 18.75
C VAL A 290 8.49 27.09 17.82
N LEU A 291 8.24 28.41 17.89
CA LEU A 291 8.98 29.40 17.10
C LEU A 291 10.46 29.48 17.50
N ALA A 292 10.76 29.52 18.80
CA ALA A 292 12.14 29.50 19.29
C ALA A 292 12.86 28.18 18.96
N LEU A 293 12.12 27.07 18.91
CA LEU A 293 12.64 25.76 18.52
C LEU A 293 13.01 25.77 17.03
N LEU A 294 12.15 26.31 16.16
CA LEU A 294 12.37 26.46 14.71
C LEU A 294 13.52 27.44 14.39
N GLU A 295 13.64 28.55 15.11
CA GLU A 295 14.76 29.49 14.96
C GLU A 295 16.10 28.88 15.41
N ARG A 296 16.10 28.13 16.52
CA ARG A 296 17.29 27.40 17.01
C ARG A 296 17.67 26.25 16.09
N TRP A 297 16.67 25.64 15.44
CA TRP A 297 16.79 24.53 14.52
C TRP A 297 17.46 24.91 13.19
N LEU A 298 17.16 26.11 12.68
CA LEU A 298 17.60 26.55 11.36
C LEU A 298 19.04 27.05 11.30
N GLY A 299 19.52 27.68 12.37
CA GLY A 299 20.74 28.50 12.29
C GLY A 299 20.62 29.61 11.22
N PRO A 300 21.67 30.43 11.00
CA PRO A 300 21.67 31.33 9.85
C PRO A 300 21.58 30.50 8.56
N PRO A 301 20.90 30.97 7.51
CA PRO A 301 20.62 30.20 6.30
C PRO A 301 21.91 29.62 5.72
N ARG A 302 22.16 28.34 5.98
CA ARG A 302 23.33 27.62 5.48
C ARG A 302 23.03 27.22 4.06
N ARG A 303 23.58 27.99 3.11
CA ARG A 303 23.47 27.79 1.65
C ARG A 303 22.14 27.19 1.24
N VAL A 304 21.19 28.08 0.95
CA VAL A 304 20.01 27.81 0.13
C VAL A 304 20.39 26.72 -0.87
N ILE A 305 19.80 25.52 -0.76
CA ILE A 305 19.69 24.66 -1.93
C ILE A 305 18.85 25.52 -2.87
N GLU A 306 19.51 26.29 -3.72
CA GLU A 306 18.83 27.09 -4.72
C GLU A 306 18.10 26.10 -5.61
N LEU A 307 16.83 25.84 -5.30
CA LEU A 307 15.87 25.45 -6.32
C LEU A 307 15.95 26.57 -7.34
N PRO A 308 16.54 26.34 -8.52
CA PRO A 308 16.96 27.44 -9.35
C PRO A 308 15.72 28.21 -9.76
N VAL A 309 15.72 29.49 -9.43
CA VAL A 309 14.70 30.50 -9.70
C VAL A 309 14.29 30.53 -11.19
N LYS A 310 15.11 29.93 -12.07
CA LYS A 310 14.83 29.70 -13.50
C LYS A 310 13.65 28.76 -13.79
N LEU A 311 13.21 27.91 -12.85
CA LEU A 311 12.02 27.05 -13.04
C LEU A 311 10.69 27.82 -12.99
N VAL A 312 10.66 28.99 -12.36
CA VAL A 312 9.42 29.77 -12.19
C VAL A 312 9.18 30.73 -13.36
N ARG A 313 10.22 31.17 -14.06
CA ARG A 313 10.13 32.25 -15.06
C ARG A 313 9.72 31.85 -16.48
N ARG A 314 9.46 30.57 -16.77
CA ARG A 314 9.09 30.11 -18.14
C ARG A 314 7.62 29.74 -18.36
N ALA A 315 6.74 29.98 -17.38
CA ALA A 315 5.30 29.74 -17.54
C ALA A 315 4.47 31.00 -17.86
N THR A 316 5.09 32.18 -17.96
CA THR A 316 4.40 33.43 -18.30
C THR A 316 5.22 34.27 -19.26
N THR A 317 5.23 33.87 -20.53
CA THR A 317 5.45 34.85 -21.61
C THR A 317 4.11 34.98 -22.34
N PRO A 318 3.44 36.14 -22.30
CA PRO A 318 2.25 36.34 -23.12
C PRO A 318 2.70 36.29 -24.59
N ARG A 319 2.03 35.45 -25.37
CA ARG A 319 2.18 35.36 -26.82
C ARG A 319 1.80 36.73 -27.39
N ALA A 320 2.77 37.44 -27.95
CA ALA A 320 2.51 38.70 -28.66
C ALA A 320 1.54 38.42 -29.82
N GLU A 321 0.39 39.08 -29.81
CA GLU A 321 -0.50 39.18 -30.96
C GLU A 321 0.19 39.98 -32.06
N PRO A 322 0.09 39.56 -33.34
CA PRO A 322 0.57 40.38 -34.44
C PRO A 322 -0.39 41.55 -34.65
N ASP A 323 0.15 42.75 -34.46
CA ASP A 323 -0.53 44.03 -34.64
C ASP A 323 -1.01 44.18 -36.09
N ALA A 324 -2.31 44.40 -36.23
CA ALA A 324 -2.96 44.73 -37.48
C ALA A 324 -3.07 46.25 -37.55
N SER A 325 -2.30 46.89 -38.45
CA SER A 325 -2.73 48.00 -39.31
C SER A 325 -1.57 48.91 -39.73
N SER A 326 -1.49 49.19 -41.02
CA SER A 326 -1.01 50.48 -41.54
C SER A 326 -1.75 50.77 -42.86
N PRO A 327 -2.66 51.75 -42.87
CA PRO A 327 -3.11 52.48 -44.05
C PRO A 327 -2.37 53.84 -44.13
N PRO A 328 -2.56 54.71 -45.15
CA PRO A 328 -3.61 54.75 -46.18
C PRO A 328 -3.18 54.42 -47.61
#